data_AF-A0A9D9VYH2-F1
#
_entry.id   AF-A0A9D9VYH2-F1
#
_cell.length_a   1.000
_cell.length_b   1.000
_cell.length_c   1.000
_cell.angle_alpha   90.00
_cell.angle_beta   90.00
_cell.angle_gamma   90.00
#
_symmetry.space_group_name_H-M   'P 1'
#
loop_
_entity.id
_entity.type
_entity.pdbx_description
1 polymer ?
#
loop_
_entity_poly.entity_id
_entity_poly.type
_entity_poly.pdbx_seq_one_letter_code
_entity_poly.pdbx_strand_id
1 'polypeptide(L)'
;MTDRKDILNELNTISPVVAGIPFVNVFVVPQGYFNRLAESIFINTTEAENIVYPVFEKVPQGYFENLSGNIMDKIKALETCAKDEIHTLSPVLANIGNANIFTVPNSYFEHLAAELTQKCSVVTETEMISATVVSIGNKNQFTVPEGYFNKVTNNIISALPAATKVVKMQGHFRILRYAAAAVIVGLLGLLVFFNLNKNQTSVVDNSVIANAKKILKNNSFDAELATLGADVIEKYLSNNGEDVQAALVANSASENAENLPDAVDYFLDDKTLDEFLNNHNLNRN
;
A
#
# COMPACT_ATOMS: atom_id res chain seq x y z
N MET A 1 -25.83 -15.19 -24.75
CA MET A 1 -26.88 -15.57 -23.77
C MET A 1 -26.80 -17.05 -23.40
N THR A 2 -26.35 -17.92 -24.31
CA THR A 2 -26.14 -19.37 -24.12
C THR A 2 -25.14 -19.67 -23.00
N ASP A 3 -23.97 -19.02 -23.01
CA ASP A 3 -22.89 -19.27 -22.04
C ASP A 3 -23.29 -19.04 -20.57
N ARG A 4 -24.20 -18.09 -20.30
CA ARG A 4 -24.69 -17.83 -18.93
C ARG A 4 -25.50 -19.01 -18.41
N LYS A 5 -26.30 -19.62 -19.28
CA LYS A 5 -27.20 -20.72 -18.90
C LYS A 5 -26.40 -22.00 -18.67
N ASP A 6 -25.36 -22.19 -19.46
CA ASP A 6 -24.42 -23.31 -19.31
C ASP A 6 -23.62 -23.17 -18.02
N ILE A 7 -23.07 -21.99 -17.72
CA ILE A 7 -22.38 -21.70 -16.45
C ILE A 7 -23.29 -21.92 -15.24
N LEU A 8 -24.56 -21.50 -15.30
CA LEU A 8 -25.51 -21.72 -14.19
C LEU A 8 -25.82 -23.20 -14.00
N ASN A 9 -25.94 -23.98 -15.07
CA ASN A 9 -26.15 -25.42 -14.99
C ASN A 9 -24.92 -26.13 -14.42
N GLU A 10 -23.71 -25.79 -14.88
CA GLU A 10 -22.46 -26.31 -14.34
C GLU A 10 -22.30 -25.98 -12.85
N LEU A 11 -22.53 -24.73 -12.45
CA LEU A 11 -22.46 -24.32 -11.05
C LEU A 11 -23.51 -25.03 -10.20
N ASN A 12 -24.72 -25.26 -10.70
CA ASN A 12 -25.76 -25.98 -9.96
C ASN A 12 -25.40 -27.45 -9.75
N THR A 13 -24.67 -28.08 -10.68
CA THR A 13 -24.15 -29.44 -10.49
C THR A 13 -23.03 -29.53 -9.45
N ILE A 14 -22.24 -28.46 -9.28
CA ILE A 14 -21.12 -28.42 -8.32
C ILE A 14 -21.60 -28.00 -6.93
N SER A 15 -22.41 -26.94 -6.85
CA SER A 15 -22.97 -26.43 -5.60
C SER A 15 -24.25 -25.63 -5.84
N PRO A 16 -25.41 -26.13 -5.38
CA PRO A 16 -26.68 -25.41 -5.51
C PRO A 16 -26.68 -24.10 -4.70
N VAL A 17 -25.85 -24.01 -3.66
CA VAL A 17 -25.67 -22.78 -2.86
C VAL A 17 -24.98 -21.69 -3.69
N VAL A 18 -23.92 -22.04 -4.41
CA VAL A 18 -23.17 -21.07 -5.24
C VAL A 18 -23.97 -20.68 -6.47
N ALA A 19 -24.68 -21.62 -7.08
CA ALA A 19 -25.57 -21.35 -8.22
C ALA A 19 -26.73 -20.41 -7.86
N GLY A 20 -27.14 -20.38 -6.58
CA GLY A 20 -28.17 -19.48 -6.06
C GLY A 20 -27.70 -18.05 -5.78
N ILE A 21 -26.38 -17.78 -5.82
CA ILE A 21 -25.86 -16.42 -5.60
C ILE A 21 -26.12 -15.58 -6.86
N PRO A 22 -26.83 -14.44 -6.74
CA PRO A 22 -27.12 -13.61 -7.90
C PRO A 22 -25.83 -12.98 -8.43
N PHE A 23 -25.66 -12.97 -9.75
CA PHE A 23 -24.50 -12.36 -10.42
C PHE A 23 -24.64 -10.83 -10.41
N VAL A 24 -24.40 -10.23 -9.24
CA VAL A 24 -24.45 -8.78 -9.01
C VAL A 24 -23.02 -8.29 -8.80
N ASN A 25 -22.67 -7.18 -9.45
CA ASN A 25 -21.41 -6.51 -9.16
C ASN A 25 -21.46 -5.95 -7.73
N VAL A 26 -20.67 -6.56 -6.83
CA VAL A 26 -20.54 -6.11 -5.43
C VAL A 26 -19.63 -4.89 -5.28
N PHE A 27 -18.91 -4.51 -6.34
CA PHE A 27 -18.07 -3.33 -6.37
C PHE A 27 -18.89 -2.14 -6.87
N VAL A 28 -19.53 -1.46 -5.92
CA VAL A 28 -20.22 -0.20 -6.16
C VAL A 28 -19.43 0.92 -5.51
N VAL A 29 -18.99 1.88 -6.31
CA VAL A 29 -18.39 3.10 -5.78
C VAL A 29 -19.48 4.12 -5.46
N PRO A 30 -19.32 4.96 -4.41
CA PRO A 30 -20.24 6.05 -4.14
C PRO A 30 -20.37 7.00 -5.33
N GLN A 31 -21.54 7.63 -5.47
CA GLN A 31 -21.76 8.64 -6.50
C GLN A 31 -20.73 9.77 -6.35
N GLY A 32 -20.03 10.12 -7.44
CA GLY A 32 -18.99 11.16 -7.43
C GLY A 32 -17.61 10.71 -6.95
N TYR A 33 -17.39 9.42 -6.65
CA TYR A 33 -16.07 8.88 -6.28
C TYR A 33 -14.97 9.29 -7.28
N PHE A 34 -15.21 9.11 -8.58
CA PHE A 34 -14.25 9.45 -9.63
C PHE A 34 -14.10 10.95 -9.87
N ASN A 35 -15.09 11.77 -9.48
CA ASN A 35 -15.03 13.22 -9.64
C ASN A 35 -14.02 13.84 -8.67
N ARG A 36 -13.87 13.24 -7.48
CA ARG A 36 -12.90 13.66 -6.46
C ARG A 36 -11.57 12.90 -6.52
N LEU A 37 -11.48 11.87 -7.36
CA LEU A 37 -10.28 11.04 -7.47
C LEU A 37 -9.07 11.87 -7.93
N ALA A 38 -9.22 12.66 -8.98
CA ALA A 38 -8.14 13.50 -9.50
C ALA A 38 -7.66 14.53 -8.46
N GLU A 39 -8.59 15.17 -7.75
CA GLU A 39 -8.29 16.10 -6.65
C GLU A 39 -7.57 15.39 -5.50
N SER A 40 -8.03 14.20 -5.10
CA SER A 40 -7.40 13.41 -4.03
C SER A 40 -5.99 12.93 -4.39
N ILE A 41 -5.76 12.54 -5.65
CA ILE A 41 -4.43 12.14 -6.12
C ILE A 41 -3.53 13.37 -6.17
N PHE A 42 -4.04 14.52 -6.64
CA PHE A 42 -3.29 15.76 -6.69
C PHE A 42 -2.87 16.21 -5.29
N ILE A 43 -3.81 16.32 -4.33
CA ILE A 43 -3.52 16.67 -2.93
C ILE A 43 -2.44 15.74 -2.34
N ASN A 44 -2.60 14.42 -2.50
CA ASN A 44 -1.65 13.44 -1.97
C ASN A 44 -0.28 13.45 -2.68
N THR A 45 -0.22 13.95 -3.92
CA THR A 45 1.03 14.00 -4.71
C THR A 45 1.75 15.35 -4.56
N THR A 46 1.02 16.45 -4.36
CA THR A 46 1.59 17.78 -4.12
C THR A 46 2.05 17.98 -2.69
N GLU A 47 1.40 17.33 -1.71
CA GLU A 47 1.93 17.23 -0.34
C GLU A 47 3.14 16.28 -0.25
N ALA A 48 3.43 15.55 -1.34
CA ALA A 48 4.74 15.20 -1.92
C ALA A 48 6.01 15.66 -1.16
N GLU A 49 6.20 16.98 -1.09
CA GLU A 49 7.43 17.58 -0.57
C GLU A 49 7.44 17.69 0.97
N ASN A 50 6.29 17.50 1.63
CA ASN A 50 6.14 17.39 3.08
C ASN A 50 5.42 16.08 3.46
N ILE A 51 5.72 14.97 2.76
CA ILE A 51 5.44 13.66 3.33
C ILE A 51 6.42 13.47 4.50
N VAL A 52 5.99 13.94 5.67
CA VAL A 52 6.23 13.18 6.89
C VAL A 52 5.66 11.82 6.56
N TYR A 53 6.55 10.86 6.24
CA TYR A 53 6.20 9.45 6.21
C TYR A 53 5.28 9.22 7.41
N PRO A 54 4.18 8.46 7.32
CA PRO A 54 3.59 7.96 8.55
C PRO A 54 4.77 7.31 9.26
N VAL A 55 5.25 7.99 10.32
CA VAL A 55 6.24 7.43 11.21
C VAL A 55 5.49 6.18 11.62
N PHE A 56 5.92 5.03 11.10
CA PHE A 56 5.49 3.77 11.68
C PHE A 56 5.74 4.00 13.14
N GLU A 57 4.66 4.21 13.91
CA GLU A 57 4.77 4.60 15.30
C GLU A 57 5.73 3.58 15.87
N LYS A 58 6.91 4.06 16.31
CA LYS A 58 7.94 3.14 16.78
C LYS A 58 7.24 2.26 17.79
N VAL A 59 7.23 0.95 17.54
CA VAL A 59 6.60 0.00 18.45
C VAL A 59 7.04 0.36 19.87
N PRO A 60 6.11 0.42 20.84
CA PRO A 60 6.45 0.83 22.20
C PRO A 60 7.68 0.08 22.70
N GLN A 61 8.56 0.79 23.42
CA GLN A 61 9.75 0.17 23.99
C GLN A 61 9.34 -1.04 24.84
N GLY A 62 9.92 -2.22 24.58
CA GLY A 62 9.54 -3.45 25.27
C GLY A 62 8.44 -4.27 24.58
N TYR A 63 7.89 -3.84 23.43
CA TYR A 63 6.80 -4.55 22.75
C TYR A 63 7.20 -5.99 22.39
N PHE A 64 8.38 -6.19 21.80
CA PHE A 64 8.85 -7.51 21.38
C PHE A 64 9.42 -8.31 22.55
N GLU A 65 10.05 -7.64 23.51
CA GLU A 65 10.60 -8.23 24.73
C GLU A 65 9.50 -8.86 25.59
N ASN A 66 8.34 -8.20 25.68
CA ASN A 66 7.20 -8.67 26.45
C ASN A 66 6.16 -9.45 25.62
N LEU A 67 6.33 -9.55 24.30
CA LEU A 67 5.38 -10.22 23.41
C LEU A 67 5.14 -11.68 23.83
N SER A 68 6.23 -12.41 24.10
CA SER A 68 6.17 -13.82 24.49
C SER A 68 5.42 -14.01 25.81
N GLY A 69 5.73 -13.18 26.81
CA GLY A 69 5.04 -13.18 28.10
C GLY A 69 3.54 -12.88 27.94
N ASN A 70 3.21 -11.81 27.20
CA ASN A 70 1.83 -11.41 26.95
C ASN A 70 1.02 -12.48 26.19
N ILE A 71 1.63 -13.17 25.22
CA ILE A 71 1.00 -14.28 24.51
C ILE A 71 0.77 -15.45 25.48
N MET A 72 1.78 -15.81 26.28
CA MET A 72 1.66 -16.89 27.26
C MET A 72 0.59 -16.61 28.31
N ASP A 73 0.50 -15.38 28.80
CA ASP A 73 -0.53 -14.97 29.77
C ASP A 73 -1.93 -15.00 29.16
N LYS A 74 -2.08 -14.59 27.90
CA LYS A 74 -3.34 -14.73 27.15
C LYS A 74 -3.75 -16.19 26.95
N ILE A 75 -2.80 -17.07 26.62
CA ILE A 75 -3.07 -18.51 26.48
C ILE A 75 -3.52 -19.10 27.81
N LYS A 76 -2.82 -18.81 28.91
CA LYS A 76 -3.20 -19.26 30.26
C LYS A 76 -4.60 -18.78 30.66
N ALA A 77 -4.92 -17.52 30.39
CA ALA A 77 -6.24 -16.97 30.70
C ALA A 77 -7.36 -17.68 29.90
N LEU A 78 -7.12 -17.98 28.62
CA LEU A 78 -8.05 -18.75 27.78
C LEU A 78 -8.20 -20.20 28.27
N GLU A 79 -7.11 -20.84 28.68
CA GLU A 79 -7.14 -22.19 29.27
C GLU A 79 -7.93 -22.23 30.58
N THR A 80 -7.89 -21.18 31.40
CA THR A 80 -8.72 -21.08 32.61
C THR A 80 -10.21 -20.97 32.26
N CYS A 81 -10.59 -20.07 31.34
CA CYS A 81 -11.98 -19.96 30.87
C CYS A 81 -12.50 -21.27 30.29
N ALA A 82 -11.69 -21.97 29.47
CA ALA A 82 -12.08 -23.24 28.89
C ALA A 82 -12.31 -24.34 29.95
N LYS A 83 -11.53 -24.35 31.05
CA LYS A 83 -11.75 -25.27 32.17
C LYS A 83 -13.05 -25.00 32.90
N ASP A 84 -13.38 -23.73 33.12
CA ASP A 84 -14.62 -23.33 33.77
C ASP A 84 -15.85 -23.66 32.90
N GLU A 85 -15.77 -23.42 31.59
CA GLU A 85 -16.80 -23.83 30.61
C GLU A 85 -16.99 -25.35 30.59
N ILE A 86 -15.91 -26.14 30.49
CA ILE A 86 -16.00 -27.60 30.48
C ILE A 86 -16.57 -28.13 31.79
N HIS A 87 -16.22 -27.53 32.94
CA HIS A 87 -16.80 -27.89 34.24
C HIS A 87 -18.32 -27.64 34.28
N THR A 88 -18.80 -26.54 33.69
CA THR A 88 -20.25 -26.28 33.60
C THR A 88 -20.98 -27.24 32.66
N LEU A 89 -20.36 -27.64 31.55
CA LEU A 89 -20.97 -28.52 30.55
C LEU A 89 -20.91 -30.00 30.94
N SER A 90 -19.82 -30.44 31.57
CA SER A 90 -19.63 -31.81 32.03
C SER A 90 -18.60 -31.89 33.18
N PRO A 91 -19.06 -32.06 34.43
CA PRO A 91 -18.15 -32.16 35.58
C PRO A 91 -17.25 -33.40 35.52
N VAL A 92 -17.68 -34.46 34.83
CA VAL A 92 -16.89 -35.69 34.63
C VAL A 92 -15.72 -35.44 33.68
N LEU A 93 -15.95 -34.73 32.57
CA LEU A 93 -14.88 -34.43 31.61
C LEU A 93 -13.89 -33.39 32.16
N ALA A 94 -14.36 -32.44 32.97
CA ALA A 94 -13.49 -31.50 33.67
C ALA A 94 -12.52 -32.20 34.63
N ASN A 95 -12.95 -33.27 35.31
CA ASN A 95 -12.11 -34.04 36.23
C ASN A 95 -11.12 -34.98 35.53
N ILE A 96 -11.37 -35.38 34.28
CA ILE A 96 -10.41 -36.15 33.48
C ILE A 96 -9.27 -35.24 32.97
N GLY A 97 -9.58 -33.97 32.71
CA GLY A 97 -8.60 -32.96 32.27
C GLY A 97 -7.89 -33.32 30.95
N ASN A 98 -6.74 -32.69 30.71
CA ASN A 98 -5.81 -33.05 29.61
C ASN A 98 -4.88 -34.22 30.03
N ALA A 99 -5.31 -35.10 30.93
CA ALA A 99 -4.48 -36.21 31.37
C ALA A 99 -4.25 -37.15 30.19
N ASN A 100 -2.99 -37.47 29.91
CA ASN A 100 -2.65 -38.46 28.89
C ASN A 100 -3.15 -39.83 29.37
N ILE A 101 -4.29 -40.28 28.83
CA ILE A 101 -4.90 -41.58 29.14
C ILE A 101 -4.14 -42.77 28.54
N PHE A 102 -3.13 -42.52 27.71
CA PHE A 102 -2.29 -43.55 27.09
C PHE A 102 -0.97 -43.75 27.85
N THR A 103 -1.04 -43.93 29.16
CA THR A 103 0.12 -44.31 29.98
C THR A 103 0.12 -45.81 30.22
N VAL A 104 1.23 -46.48 29.91
CA VAL A 104 1.43 -47.86 30.34
C VAL A 104 1.70 -47.92 31.85
N PRO A 105 1.29 -48.99 32.56
CA PRO A 105 1.67 -49.20 33.95
C PRO A 105 3.18 -49.23 34.12
N ASN A 106 3.66 -48.79 35.29
CA ASN A 106 5.06 -48.94 35.67
C ASN A 106 5.48 -50.42 35.52
N SER A 107 6.66 -50.66 34.94
CA SER A 107 7.20 -51.99 34.67
C SER A 107 6.44 -52.86 33.65
N TYR A 108 5.50 -52.30 32.87
CA TYR A 108 4.86 -53.02 31.74
C TYR A 108 5.90 -53.67 30.81
N PHE A 109 6.89 -52.90 30.37
CA PHE A 109 7.93 -53.39 29.46
C PHE A 109 8.96 -54.33 30.12
N GLU A 110 9.14 -54.25 31.44
CA GLU A 110 10.02 -55.16 32.18
C GLU A 110 9.41 -56.55 32.28
N HIS A 111 8.10 -56.63 32.51
CA HIS A 111 7.38 -57.91 32.58
C HIS A 111 7.00 -58.47 31.21
N LEU A 112 6.84 -57.62 30.18
CA LEU A 112 6.47 -58.05 28.83
C LEU A 112 7.47 -59.05 28.25
N ALA A 113 8.78 -58.81 28.42
CA ALA A 113 9.81 -59.71 27.89
C ALA A 113 9.75 -61.10 28.54
N ALA A 114 9.55 -61.15 29.86
CA ALA A 114 9.40 -62.40 30.62
C ALA A 114 8.09 -63.13 30.27
N GLU A 115 6.99 -62.40 30.10
CA GLU A 115 5.69 -62.96 29.72
C GLU A 115 5.72 -63.54 28.28
N LEU A 116 6.35 -62.83 27.34
CA LEU A 116 6.51 -63.30 25.97
C LEU A 116 7.40 -64.55 25.89
N THR A 117 8.52 -64.55 26.61
CA THR A 117 9.40 -65.72 26.65
C THR A 117 8.72 -66.91 27.33
N GLN A 118 7.95 -66.70 28.38
CA GLN A 118 7.14 -67.75 29.02
C GLN A 118 6.06 -68.28 28.07
N LYS A 119 5.31 -67.41 27.38
CA LYS A 119 4.29 -67.82 26.40
C LYS A 119 4.88 -68.52 25.17
N CYS A 120 6.05 -68.11 24.71
CA CYS A 120 6.74 -68.77 23.59
C CYS A 120 7.44 -70.06 24.00
N SER A 121 7.95 -70.19 25.23
CA SER A 121 8.68 -71.39 25.68
C SER A 121 7.77 -72.58 25.99
N VAL A 122 6.44 -72.36 26.14
CA VAL A 122 5.45 -73.44 26.30
C VAL A 122 5.08 -74.09 24.96
N VAL A 123 5.49 -73.52 23.83
CA VAL A 123 5.39 -74.17 22.53
C VAL A 123 6.71 -74.87 22.24
N THR A 124 6.91 -76.03 22.84
CA THR A 124 7.82 -77.03 22.28
C THR A 124 7.29 -77.37 20.89
N GLU A 125 7.99 -76.90 19.86
CA GLU A 125 7.63 -76.95 18.43
C GLU A 125 7.38 -78.37 17.88
N THR A 126 7.50 -79.42 18.68
CA THR A 126 7.44 -80.81 18.21
C THR A 126 6.09 -81.51 18.41
N GLU A 127 5.14 -80.96 19.19
CA GLU A 127 3.90 -81.70 19.50
C GLU A 127 2.59 -81.05 19.00
N MET A 128 2.60 -79.80 18.53
CA MET A 128 1.38 -79.09 18.11
C MET A 128 1.39 -78.51 16.69
N ILE A 129 2.37 -78.85 15.86
CA ILE A 129 2.34 -78.45 14.46
C ILE A 129 1.71 -79.58 13.63
N SER A 130 0.53 -79.33 13.07
CA SER A 130 -0.16 -80.27 12.17
C SER A 130 0.83 -80.80 11.12
N ALA A 131 0.81 -82.12 10.86
CA ALA A 131 1.67 -82.79 9.88
C ALA A 131 1.65 -82.11 8.50
N THR A 132 0.56 -81.43 8.15
CA THR A 132 0.42 -80.63 6.93
C THR A 132 1.39 -79.45 6.89
N VAL A 133 1.61 -78.75 7.99
CA VAL A 133 2.51 -77.59 8.06
C VAL A 133 3.98 -78.03 8.04
N VAL A 134 4.30 -79.15 8.69
CA VAL A 134 5.63 -79.78 8.58
C VAL A 134 5.93 -80.20 7.14
N SER A 135 4.93 -80.71 6.41
CA SER A 135 5.09 -81.12 5.00
C SER A 135 5.34 -79.97 4.02
N ILE A 136 4.92 -78.74 4.37
CA ILE A 136 5.16 -77.53 3.57
C ILE A 136 6.62 -77.07 3.71
N GLY A 137 7.19 -77.19 4.91
CA GLY A 137 8.57 -76.78 5.21
C GLY A 137 8.84 -75.29 4.97
N ASN A 138 10.11 -74.88 5.01
CA ASN A 138 10.57 -73.51 4.67
C ASN A 138 10.62 -73.26 3.15
N LYS A 139 9.64 -73.76 2.40
CA LYS A 139 9.58 -73.54 0.95
C LYS A 139 8.82 -72.24 0.68
N ASN A 140 9.49 -71.30 0.02
CA ASN A 140 8.88 -70.06 -0.43
C ASN A 140 7.78 -70.38 -1.47
N GLN A 141 6.52 -70.21 -1.09
CA GLN A 141 5.36 -70.46 -1.96
C GLN A 141 5.13 -69.34 -2.99
N PHE A 142 5.86 -68.23 -2.87
CA PHE A 142 5.76 -67.08 -3.75
C PHE A 142 6.94 -67.08 -4.74
N THR A 143 6.84 -67.93 -5.75
CA THR A 143 7.76 -67.92 -6.89
C THR A 143 7.10 -67.19 -8.06
N VAL A 144 7.81 -66.22 -8.64
CA VAL A 144 7.38 -65.57 -9.87
C VAL A 144 7.71 -66.45 -11.08
N PRO A 145 6.87 -66.48 -12.13
CA PRO A 145 7.19 -67.15 -13.38
C PRO A 145 8.49 -66.63 -14.00
N GLU A 146 9.22 -67.50 -14.69
CA GLU A 146 10.44 -67.14 -15.40
C GLU A 146 10.17 -66.00 -16.39
N GLY A 147 10.95 -64.92 -16.27
CA GLY A 147 10.81 -63.73 -17.12
C GLY A 147 9.66 -62.77 -16.75
N TYR A 148 8.99 -62.93 -15.60
CA TYR A 148 7.97 -61.99 -15.11
C TYR A 148 8.46 -60.52 -15.18
N PHE A 149 9.63 -60.23 -14.63
CA PHE A 149 10.18 -58.87 -14.60
C PHE A 149 10.60 -58.35 -15.99
N ASN A 150 11.00 -59.24 -16.91
CA ASN A 150 11.31 -58.83 -18.29
C ASN A 150 10.04 -58.38 -19.04
N LYS A 151 8.91 -59.05 -18.80
CA LYS A 151 7.61 -58.66 -19.39
C LYS A 151 7.09 -57.37 -18.79
N VAL A 152 7.24 -57.17 -17.48
CA VAL A 152 6.80 -55.94 -16.80
C VAL A 152 7.48 -54.71 -17.38
N THR A 153 8.80 -54.73 -17.55
CA THR A 153 9.55 -53.59 -18.12
C THR A 153 9.10 -53.26 -19.54
N ASN A 154 8.92 -54.28 -20.39
CA ASN A 154 8.48 -54.08 -21.78
C ASN A 154 7.03 -53.57 -21.86
N ASN A 155 6.15 -54.02 -20.97
CA ASN A 155 4.77 -53.56 -20.89
C ASN A 155 4.69 -52.10 -20.42
N ILE A 156 5.54 -51.68 -19.49
CA ILE A 156 5.57 -50.29 -19.01
C ILE A 156 6.08 -49.36 -20.11
N ILE A 157 7.13 -49.75 -20.84
CA ILE A 157 7.72 -48.92 -21.92
C ILE A 157 6.75 -48.79 -23.10
N SER A 158 6.03 -49.86 -23.45
CA SER A 158 5.04 -49.83 -24.54
C SER A 158 3.74 -49.10 -24.17
N ALA A 159 3.40 -49.01 -22.88
CA ALA A 159 2.24 -48.27 -22.39
C ALA A 159 2.49 -46.76 -22.20
N LEU A 160 3.75 -46.30 -22.28
CA LEU A 160 4.07 -44.88 -22.18
C LEU A 160 3.74 -44.15 -23.51
N PRO A 161 2.99 -43.02 -23.47
CA PRO A 161 2.77 -42.21 -24.67
C PRO A 161 4.10 -41.66 -25.20
N ALA A 162 4.22 -41.53 -26.53
CA ALA A 162 5.42 -41.03 -27.18
C ALA A 162 5.86 -39.67 -26.59
N ALA A 163 7.15 -39.55 -26.27
CA ALA A 163 7.71 -38.35 -25.64
C ALA A 163 7.36 -37.09 -26.45
N THR A 164 6.58 -36.19 -25.84
CA THR A 164 6.13 -34.95 -26.47
C THR A 164 7.32 -34.04 -26.76
N LYS A 165 7.38 -33.46 -27.97
CA LYS A 165 8.46 -32.58 -28.42
C LYS A 165 8.53 -31.33 -27.54
N VAL A 166 9.53 -31.25 -26.66
CA VAL A 166 9.81 -30.07 -25.84
C VAL A 166 10.42 -28.99 -26.72
N VAL A 167 9.63 -27.95 -27.03
CA VAL A 167 10.11 -26.76 -27.74
C VAL A 167 10.45 -25.68 -26.72
N LYS A 168 11.69 -25.20 -26.72
CA LYS A 168 12.08 -24.04 -25.91
C LYS A 168 11.43 -22.78 -26.49
N MET A 169 10.49 -22.19 -25.77
CA MET A 169 9.95 -20.86 -26.10
C MET A 169 11.03 -19.81 -25.81
N GLN A 170 11.49 -19.10 -26.84
CA GLN A 170 12.39 -17.96 -26.67
C GLN A 170 11.56 -16.73 -26.31
N GLY A 171 11.85 -16.10 -25.16
CA GLY A 171 11.11 -14.94 -24.66
C GLY A 171 11.19 -13.73 -25.59
N HIS A 172 10.06 -13.06 -25.81
CA HIS A 172 9.91 -11.90 -26.70
C HIS A 172 10.48 -10.59 -26.12
N PHE A 173 11.72 -10.59 -25.63
CA PHE A 173 12.36 -9.37 -25.09
C PHE A 173 12.64 -8.27 -26.13
N ARG A 174 12.32 -8.49 -27.41
CA ARG A 174 12.56 -7.50 -28.49
C ARG A 174 11.61 -6.31 -28.42
N ILE A 175 10.39 -6.48 -27.92
CA ILE A 175 9.41 -5.38 -27.75
C ILE A 175 9.80 -4.40 -26.64
N LEU A 176 10.49 -4.86 -25.57
CA LEU A 176 10.94 -3.97 -24.50
C LEU A 176 11.99 -2.94 -24.97
N ARG A 177 12.76 -3.26 -26.01
CA ARG A 177 13.76 -2.35 -26.58
C ARG A 177 13.11 -1.14 -27.26
N TYR A 178 11.97 -1.33 -27.91
CA TYR A 178 11.20 -0.25 -28.52
C TYR A 178 10.46 0.59 -27.46
N ALA A 179 9.93 -0.04 -26.41
CA ALA A 179 9.29 0.67 -25.31
C ALA A 179 10.29 1.60 -24.58
N ALA A 180 11.52 1.14 -24.31
CA ALA A 180 12.56 1.96 -23.68
C ALA A 180 12.91 3.20 -24.51
N ALA A 181 13.00 3.08 -25.84
CA ALA A 181 13.26 4.22 -26.72
C ALA A 181 12.12 5.26 -26.69
N ALA A 182 10.86 4.81 -26.71
CA ALA A 182 9.71 5.70 -26.64
C ALA A 182 9.63 6.48 -25.30
N VAL A 183 9.98 5.83 -24.19
CA VAL A 183 10.03 6.48 -22.86
C VAL A 183 11.12 7.56 -22.83
N ILE A 184 12.29 7.29 -23.40
CA ILE A 184 13.40 8.27 -23.45
C ILE A 184 13.01 9.49 -24.29
N VAL A 185 12.37 9.29 -25.45
CA VAL A 185 11.89 10.42 -26.28
C VAL A 185 10.76 11.18 -25.58
N GLY A 186 9.85 10.49 -24.90
CA GLY A 186 8.78 11.12 -24.11
C GLY A 186 9.32 11.97 -22.95
N LEU A 187 10.33 11.47 -22.23
CA LEU A 187 10.99 12.22 -21.15
C LEU A 187 11.72 13.46 -21.66
N LEU A 188 12.45 13.34 -22.78
CA LEU A 188 13.12 14.50 -23.40
C LEU A 188 12.11 15.53 -23.89
N GLY A 189 11.00 15.11 -24.50
CA GLY A 189 9.91 15.99 -24.90
C GLY A 189 9.25 16.73 -23.73
N LEU A 190 9.01 16.02 -22.62
CA LEU A 190 8.46 16.62 -21.38
C LEU A 190 9.44 17.62 -20.74
N LEU A 191 10.74 17.34 -20.74
CA LEU A 191 11.76 18.24 -20.19
C LEU A 191 11.84 19.57 -20.96
N VAL A 192 11.74 19.51 -22.30
CA VAL A 192 11.71 20.72 -23.14
C VAL A 192 10.40 21.48 -22.95
N PHE A 193 9.26 20.79 -22.93
CA PHE A 193 7.95 21.40 -22.70
C PHE A 193 7.85 22.10 -21.34
N PHE A 194 8.37 21.48 -20.28
CA PHE A 194 8.36 22.06 -18.93
C PHE A 194 9.30 23.28 -18.81
N ASN A 195 10.41 23.30 -19.55
CA ASN A 195 11.29 24.47 -19.60
C ASN A 195 10.68 25.64 -20.38
N LEU A 196 9.94 25.38 -21.47
CA LEU A 196 9.30 26.43 -22.25
C LEU A 196 8.11 27.06 -21.52
N ASN A 197 7.44 26.31 -20.63
CA ASN A 197 6.36 26.84 -19.79
C ASN A 197 6.86 27.56 -18.51
N LYS A 198 8.18 27.66 -18.32
CA LYS A 198 8.81 28.28 -17.15
C LYS A 198 9.19 29.75 -17.40
N ASN A 199 8.33 30.50 -18.07
CA ASN A 199 8.49 31.95 -18.21
C ASN A 199 7.64 32.66 -17.15
N GLN A 200 8.15 32.67 -15.92
CA GLN A 200 7.99 33.70 -14.87
C GLN A 200 8.34 33.09 -13.50
N THR A 201 9.61 32.74 -13.31
CA THR A 201 10.19 32.76 -11.96
C THR A 201 11.27 33.81 -12.01
N SER A 202 10.95 35.03 -11.57
CA SER A 202 11.95 36.03 -11.26
C SER A 202 12.96 35.38 -10.31
N VAL A 203 14.22 35.34 -10.70
CA VAL A 203 15.31 34.90 -9.83
C VAL A 203 15.39 35.94 -8.71
N VAL A 204 14.67 35.70 -7.62
CA VAL A 204 14.81 36.51 -6.41
C VAL A 204 16.15 36.12 -5.83
N ASP A 205 17.08 37.09 -5.82
CA ASP A 205 18.41 36.90 -5.27
C ASP A 205 18.32 36.40 -3.83
N ASN A 206 19.13 35.39 -3.50
CA ASN A 206 19.10 34.70 -2.21
C ASN A 206 19.42 35.67 -1.05
N SER A 207 20.12 36.77 -1.36
CA SER A 207 20.39 37.90 -0.46
C SER A 207 19.10 38.62 -0.02
N VAL A 208 18.14 38.82 -0.93
CA VAL A 208 16.86 39.49 -0.69
C VAL A 208 15.98 38.64 0.22
N ILE A 209 15.98 37.32 0.00
CA ILE A 209 15.23 36.36 0.83
C ILE A 209 15.79 36.31 2.25
N ALA A 210 17.13 36.38 2.41
CA ALA A 210 17.77 36.42 3.72
C ALA A 210 17.43 37.70 4.50
N ASN A 211 17.34 38.85 3.82
CA ASN A 211 16.95 40.12 4.43
C ASN A 211 15.46 40.14 4.80
N ALA A 212 14.58 39.64 3.92
CA ALA A 212 13.15 39.50 4.20
C ALA A 212 12.89 38.64 5.46
N LYS A 213 13.64 37.54 5.64
CA LYS A 213 13.56 36.71 6.86
C LYS A 213 13.98 37.47 8.13
N LYS A 214 14.93 38.39 8.06
CA LYS A 214 15.35 39.21 9.21
C LYS A 214 14.27 40.22 9.59
N ILE A 215 13.65 40.87 8.61
CA ILE A 215 12.56 41.83 8.81
C ILE A 215 11.36 41.15 9.48
N LEU A 216 10.98 39.96 9.00
CA LEU A 216 9.90 39.16 9.59
C LEU A 216 10.21 38.70 11.02
N LYS A 217 11.47 38.35 11.32
CA LYS A 217 11.87 37.92 12.66
C LYS A 217 11.85 39.06 13.68
N ASN A 218 12.19 40.27 13.24
CA ASN A 218 12.32 41.43 14.11
C ASN A 218 11.04 42.30 14.15
N ASN A 219 9.98 41.92 13.42
CA ASN A 219 8.77 42.72 13.21
C ASN A 219 9.06 44.18 12.83
N SER A 220 10.13 44.40 12.06
CA SER A 220 10.64 45.74 11.73
C SER A 220 10.13 46.24 10.37
N PHE A 221 9.00 45.72 9.91
CA PHE A 221 8.46 46.00 8.58
C PHE A 221 8.17 47.50 8.42
N ASP A 222 7.45 48.09 9.37
CA ASP A 222 7.06 49.50 9.30
C ASP A 222 8.28 50.44 9.32
N ALA A 223 9.33 50.06 10.05
CA ALA A 223 10.56 50.84 10.13
C ALA A 223 11.34 50.83 8.79
N GLU A 224 11.44 49.68 8.14
CA GLU A 224 12.09 49.54 6.82
C GLU A 224 11.22 50.11 5.68
N LEU A 225 9.89 50.11 5.84
CA LEU A 225 8.99 50.76 4.90
C LEU A 225 9.14 52.28 4.96
N ALA A 226 9.32 52.84 6.15
CA ALA A 226 9.52 54.28 6.34
C ALA A 226 10.88 54.79 5.82
N THR A 227 11.87 53.91 5.61
CA THR A 227 13.16 54.29 4.99
C THR A 227 13.11 54.30 3.46
N LEU A 228 12.05 53.77 2.84
CA LEU A 228 11.86 53.81 1.40
C LEU A 228 11.46 55.23 0.97
N GLY A 229 12.25 55.80 0.06
CA GLY A 229 11.92 57.07 -0.59
C GLY A 229 10.73 56.94 -1.55
N ALA A 230 10.00 58.04 -1.74
CA ALA A 230 8.87 58.11 -2.66
C ALA A 230 9.27 57.72 -4.10
N ASP A 231 10.49 58.07 -4.52
CA ASP A 231 11.07 57.74 -5.82
C ASP A 231 11.18 56.22 -6.08
N VAL A 232 11.50 55.44 -5.03
CA VAL A 232 11.60 53.99 -5.12
C VAL A 232 10.22 53.35 -5.26
N ILE A 233 9.23 53.91 -4.56
CA ILE A 233 7.84 53.46 -4.58
C ILE A 233 7.21 53.74 -5.96
N GLU A 234 7.42 54.95 -6.50
CA GLU A 234 6.96 55.32 -7.84
C GLU A 234 7.53 54.39 -8.92
N LYS A 235 8.83 54.11 -8.86
CA LYS A 235 9.49 53.19 -9.80
C LYS A 235 8.94 51.77 -9.72
N TYR A 236 8.60 51.30 -8.52
CA TYR A 236 8.01 49.98 -8.32
C TYR A 236 6.59 49.88 -8.90
N LEU A 237 5.73 50.87 -8.59
CA LEU A 237 4.35 50.92 -9.09
C LEU A 237 4.30 51.02 -10.62
N SER A 238 5.16 51.85 -11.21
CA SER A 238 5.27 52.02 -12.66
C SER A 238 5.69 50.72 -13.38
N ASN A 239 6.67 50.00 -12.83
CA ASN A 239 7.11 48.72 -13.38
C ASN A 239 6.04 47.62 -13.30
N ASN A 240 5.13 47.71 -12.32
CA ASN A 240 4.05 46.75 -12.14
C ASN A 240 2.77 47.12 -12.91
N GLY A 241 2.80 48.20 -13.70
CA GLY A 241 1.68 48.62 -14.54
C GLY A 241 0.55 49.31 -13.77
N GLU A 242 0.79 49.80 -12.55
CA GLU A 242 -0.18 50.62 -11.81
C GLU A 242 -0.09 52.09 -12.22
N ASP A 243 -1.23 52.79 -12.17
CA ASP A 243 -1.31 54.22 -12.50
C ASP A 243 -0.79 55.07 -11.33
N VAL A 244 0.53 55.28 -11.34
CA VAL A 244 1.27 56.06 -10.32
C VAL A 244 0.74 57.49 -10.22
N GLN A 245 0.27 58.06 -11.34
CA GLN A 245 -0.23 59.43 -11.38
C GLN A 245 -1.55 59.54 -10.61
N ALA A 246 -2.46 58.57 -10.76
CA ALA A 246 -3.70 58.52 -10.00
C ALA A 246 -3.45 58.41 -8.47
N ALA A 247 -2.44 57.65 -8.07
CA ALA A 247 -2.06 57.52 -6.66
C ALA A 247 -1.46 58.83 -6.10
N LEU A 248 -0.61 59.53 -6.86
CA LEU A 248 -0.05 60.83 -6.45
C LEU A 248 -1.14 61.92 -6.37
N VAL A 249 -2.09 61.95 -7.30
CA VAL A 249 -3.22 62.89 -7.26
C VAL A 249 -4.07 62.66 -6.00
N ALA A 250 -4.34 61.40 -5.64
CA ALA A 250 -5.09 61.09 -4.44
C ALA A 250 -4.35 61.52 -3.15
N ASN A 251 -3.04 61.32 -3.08
CA ASN A 251 -2.25 61.71 -1.91
C ASN A 251 -2.11 63.23 -1.79
N SER A 252 -1.86 63.93 -2.91
CA SER A 252 -1.78 65.39 -2.93
C SER A 252 -3.11 66.05 -2.54
N ALA A 253 -4.26 65.46 -2.92
CA ALA A 253 -5.58 65.92 -2.51
C ALA A 253 -5.85 65.72 -1.00
N SER A 254 -5.26 64.71 -0.36
CA SER A 254 -5.44 64.44 1.07
C SER A 254 -4.49 65.21 1.98
N GLU A 255 -3.23 65.43 1.57
CA GLU A 255 -2.23 66.13 2.40
C GLU A 255 -2.27 67.64 2.23
N ASN A 256 -2.60 68.15 1.03
CA ASN A 256 -2.55 69.58 0.69
C ASN A 256 -3.93 70.13 0.32
N ALA A 257 -4.97 69.80 1.08
CA ALA A 257 -6.34 70.27 0.88
C ALA A 257 -6.46 71.82 0.83
N GLU A 258 -5.47 72.56 1.34
CA GLU A 258 -5.40 74.03 1.29
C GLU A 258 -4.91 74.61 -0.04
N ASN A 259 -4.28 73.81 -0.91
CA ASN A 259 -3.69 74.26 -2.19
C ASN A 259 -4.48 73.81 -3.42
N LEU A 260 -5.70 73.29 -3.26
CA LEU A 260 -6.58 73.02 -4.39
C LEU A 260 -7.20 74.33 -4.89
N PRO A 261 -7.29 74.54 -6.22
CA PRO A 261 -8.12 75.59 -6.80
C PRO A 261 -9.55 75.56 -6.22
N ASP A 262 -10.21 76.72 -6.10
CA ASP A 262 -11.57 76.76 -5.56
C ASP A 262 -12.53 76.02 -6.49
N ALA A 263 -13.59 75.44 -5.94
CA ALA A 263 -14.59 74.69 -6.69
C ALA A 263 -15.16 75.53 -7.84
N VAL A 264 -15.29 76.84 -7.63
CA VAL A 264 -15.79 77.80 -8.62
C VAL A 264 -14.84 77.96 -9.81
N ASP A 265 -13.52 77.89 -9.59
CA ASP A 265 -12.52 78.11 -10.64
C ASP A 265 -12.58 77.00 -11.70
N TYR A 266 -12.85 75.75 -11.30
CA TYR A 266 -13.07 74.63 -12.24
C TYR A 266 -14.27 74.80 -13.16
N PHE A 267 -15.27 75.61 -12.78
CA PHE A 267 -16.44 75.90 -13.62
C PHE A 267 -16.23 77.12 -14.51
N LEU A 268 -15.34 78.03 -14.14
CA LEU A 268 -15.11 79.30 -14.82
C LEU A 268 -13.99 79.24 -15.87
N ASP A 269 -12.98 78.41 -15.63
CA ASP A 269 -11.83 78.26 -16.51
C ASP A 269 -11.56 76.78 -16.81
N ASP A 270 -11.59 76.45 -18.11
CA ASP A 270 -11.41 75.08 -18.60
C ASP A 270 -9.96 74.60 -18.45
N LYS A 271 -9.01 75.49 -18.18
CA LYS A 271 -7.58 75.20 -18.02
C LYS A 271 -7.11 75.02 -16.60
N THR A 272 -7.95 75.33 -15.61
CA THR A 272 -7.56 75.28 -14.19
C THR A 272 -7.09 73.88 -13.76
N LEU A 273 -7.74 72.83 -14.27
CA LEU A 273 -7.32 71.44 -14.02
C LEU A 273 -5.98 71.12 -14.70
N ASP A 274 -5.81 71.50 -15.96
CA ASP A 274 -4.58 71.24 -16.71
C ASP A 274 -3.38 71.98 -16.11
N GLU A 275 -3.57 73.21 -15.64
CA GLU A 275 -2.53 73.99 -14.98
C GLU A 275 -2.12 73.38 -13.63
N PHE A 276 -3.09 72.91 -12.85
CA PHE A 276 -2.84 72.19 -11.60
C PHE A 276 -2.03 70.90 -11.83
N LEU A 277 -2.47 70.07 -12.80
CA LEU A 277 -1.77 68.83 -13.14
C LEU A 277 -0.35 69.08 -13.68
N ASN A 278 -0.16 70.14 -14.46
CA ASN A 278 1.17 70.53 -14.98
C ASN A 278 2.10 71.03 -13.87
N ASN A 279 1.61 71.90 -12.98
CA ASN A 279 2.42 72.45 -11.89
C ASN A 279 2.90 71.37 -10.91
N HIS A 280 2.14 70.29 -10.76
CA HIS A 280 2.49 69.14 -9.92
C HIS A 280 3.17 67.97 -10.67
N ASN A 281 3.49 68.13 -11.96
CA ASN A 281 4.06 67.07 -12.81
C ASN A 281 3.21 65.78 -12.86
N LEU A 282 1.89 65.91 -12.75
CA LEU A 282 0.92 64.79 -12.73
C LEU A 282 0.30 64.53 -14.11
N ASN A 283 0.86 65.14 -15.16
CA ASN A 283 0.24 65.09 -16.47
C ASN A 283 0.54 63.77 -17.20
N ARG A 284 -0.48 63.24 -17.88
CA ARG A 284 -0.41 61.95 -18.59
C ARG A 284 0.35 62.13 -19.90
N ASN A 285 1.45 61.38 -20.11
CA ASN A 285 2.04 61.21 -21.45
C ASN A 285 1.21 60.25 -22.28
#